data_AF-A0A9D7XA76-F1
#
_entry.id   AF-A0A9D7XA76-F1
#
_cell.length_a   1.000
_cell.length_b   1.000
_cell.length_c   1.000
_cell.angle_alpha   90.00
_cell.angle_beta   90.00
_cell.angle_gamma   90.00
#
_symmetry.space_group_name_H-M   'P 1'
#
loop_
_entity.id
_entity.type
_entity.pdbx_description
1 polymer ?
#
loop_
_entity_poly.entity_id
_entity_poly.type
_entity_poly.pdbx_seq_one_letter_code
_entity_poly.pdbx_strand_id
1 'polypeptide(L)'
;MGKQLWMLGLGLLAASAAGAVDYAGSGVGAIPDNNPNGINVSFNTTGFQGPLGHVRVTLNLTHTFVGDLRATLISPNGLARLVLFARTGYKRAASPGVSANLAGAYVFDDLLGADLWASVAPLATSQTVPPGSYRTSTAGFSGISDAGGCSTHLDLAFGGLDPTQAGGTWTLNVADVGAGDSGTVNSATLTLNATSTMFASGFESGAPGPAPVASNATGTCRKALFDYTGDGRSDYPTVRNTGGGPSGAITWTIVESLAGTLPTFVHGVASDTFIDGDFDGDGIADAVAWRPSSGSFLVRRSSRVQDSLLEIPFGQIGDDPQHVGDYDGDGVSDATVFRAGATAGAPSVFLIRLSSSGQTRTITAGENGAFPSGGIDLNGDNRADVGVQSNAGGGMARFRQYDGSSNFNFTDTTFGTPTDLYITGNHAGNLRGDITVARGVGGMINWTTREAIGGAAQPTIVHGASATDFALTGDYDGDGLDDYAVWRPSPMPAQSKFIIRRSTNTAVLLEVFAGENGDYPVANTRVN
;
A
#
# COMPACT_ATOMS: atom_id res chain seq x y z
N MET A 1 35.17 -67.30 0.16
CA MET A 1 35.17 -66.06 -0.65
C MET A 1 34.26 -65.05 0.04
N GLY A 2 34.85 -64.14 0.81
CA GLY A 2 34.12 -63.17 1.64
C GLY A 2 33.63 -61.99 0.80
N LYS A 3 32.35 -61.61 0.98
CA LYS A 3 31.79 -60.38 0.40
C LYS A 3 32.16 -59.20 1.31
N GLN A 4 32.94 -58.26 0.79
CA GLN A 4 33.15 -56.95 1.41
C GLN A 4 31.89 -56.10 1.20
N LEU A 5 31.38 -55.55 2.30
CA LEU A 5 30.30 -54.58 2.34
C LEU A 5 30.94 -53.18 2.37
N TRP A 6 30.67 -52.35 1.37
CA TRP A 6 31.08 -50.94 1.37
C TRP A 6 29.98 -50.12 2.04
N MET A 7 30.23 -49.59 3.23
CA MET A 7 29.39 -48.54 3.83
C MET A 7 29.83 -47.19 3.26
N LEU A 8 28.96 -46.54 2.48
CA LEU A 8 29.09 -45.12 2.17
C LEU A 8 28.61 -44.33 3.40
N GLY A 9 29.53 -43.66 4.08
CA GLY A 9 29.17 -42.71 5.13
C GLY A 9 28.55 -41.46 4.52
N LEU A 10 27.23 -41.32 4.60
CA LEU A 10 26.56 -40.05 4.34
C LEU A 10 26.81 -39.15 5.57
N GLY A 11 27.78 -38.24 5.46
CA GLY A 11 27.94 -37.16 6.42
C GLY A 11 26.74 -36.24 6.35
N LEU A 12 25.82 -36.37 7.29
CA LEU A 12 24.73 -35.42 7.50
C LEU A 12 25.36 -34.12 8.04
N LEU A 13 25.67 -33.18 7.15
CA LEU A 13 25.93 -31.80 7.53
C LEU A 13 24.61 -31.22 8.04
N ALA A 14 24.41 -31.28 9.35
CA ALA A 14 23.39 -30.49 10.01
C ALA A 14 23.77 -29.01 9.84
N ALA A 15 23.09 -28.31 8.92
CA ALA A 15 23.09 -26.86 8.92
C ALA A 15 22.46 -26.43 10.25
N SER A 16 23.26 -25.90 11.18
CA SER A 16 22.75 -25.23 12.36
C SER A 16 21.92 -24.04 11.89
N ALA A 17 20.66 -23.94 12.30
CA ALA A 17 19.91 -22.70 12.18
C ALA A 17 20.74 -21.59 12.84
N ALA A 18 21.21 -20.63 12.04
CA ALA A 18 21.96 -19.50 12.57
C ALA A 18 21.01 -18.72 13.50
N GLY A 19 21.40 -18.59 14.78
CA GLY A 19 20.64 -17.79 15.73
C GLY A 19 20.67 -16.30 15.36
N ALA A 20 19.81 -15.50 15.99
CA ALA A 20 19.78 -14.07 15.80
C ALA A 20 21.17 -13.43 16.04
N VAL A 21 21.58 -12.52 15.16
CA VAL A 21 22.86 -11.81 15.18
C VAL A 21 22.60 -10.32 15.33
N ASP A 22 23.25 -9.69 16.31
CA ASP A 22 23.20 -8.25 16.54
C ASP A 22 24.33 -7.53 15.81
N TYR A 23 23.98 -6.48 15.09
CA TYR A 23 24.88 -5.59 14.37
C TYR A 23 24.78 -4.20 14.97
N ALA A 24 25.89 -3.73 15.55
CA ALA A 24 25.95 -2.39 16.13
C ALA A 24 25.98 -1.31 15.02
N GLY A 25 25.17 -0.26 15.21
CA GLY A 25 25.12 0.89 14.32
C GLY A 25 26.34 1.79 14.46
N SER A 26 26.82 2.30 13.33
CA SER A 26 27.86 3.32 13.23
C SER A 26 27.29 4.59 12.59
N GLY A 27 27.93 5.76 12.77
CA GLY A 27 27.40 7.03 12.26
C GLY A 27 26.23 7.60 13.08
N VAL A 28 26.14 7.23 14.36
CA VAL A 28 25.20 7.84 15.32
C VAL A 28 25.63 9.26 15.70
N GLY A 29 24.71 10.09 16.17
CA GLY A 29 24.99 11.48 16.50
C GLY A 29 23.77 12.38 16.42
N ALA A 30 24.01 13.69 16.33
CA ALA A 30 22.96 14.69 16.28
C ALA A 30 22.05 14.50 15.06
N ILE A 31 20.75 14.55 15.29
CA ILE A 31 19.74 14.54 14.23
C ILE A 31 19.65 15.99 13.70
N PRO A 32 19.90 16.24 12.40
CA PRO A 32 19.81 17.58 11.86
C PRO A 32 18.35 18.09 11.87
N ASP A 33 18.12 19.25 12.48
CA ASP A 33 16.81 19.92 12.58
C ASP A 33 16.28 20.33 11.20
N ASN A 34 14.97 20.15 10.99
CA ASN A 34 14.24 20.47 9.76
C ASN A 34 14.96 20.03 8.47
N ASN A 35 15.47 18.80 8.49
CA ASN A 35 16.21 18.22 7.39
C ASN A 35 15.64 16.84 7.04
N PRO A 36 14.90 16.72 5.93
CA PRO A 36 14.32 15.44 5.51
C PRO A 36 15.36 14.37 5.15
N ASN A 37 16.63 14.75 4.94
CA ASN A 37 17.70 13.77 4.72
C ASN A 37 18.19 13.13 6.03
N GLY A 38 17.95 13.75 7.19
CA GLY A 38 18.28 13.21 8.50
C GLY A 38 19.75 12.81 8.72
N ILE A 39 19.94 11.87 9.65
CA ILE A 39 21.19 11.15 9.90
C ILE A 39 21.08 9.70 9.42
N ASN A 40 22.16 9.16 8.86
CA ASN A 40 22.23 7.76 8.43
C ASN A 40 23.08 6.94 9.42
N VAL A 41 22.44 5.99 10.09
CA VAL A 41 23.11 4.99 10.93
C VAL A 41 23.36 3.74 10.10
N SER A 42 24.62 3.32 9.98
CA SER A 42 25.04 2.19 9.14
C SER A 42 25.30 0.93 9.97
N PHE A 43 24.76 -0.21 9.54
CA PHE A 43 25.02 -1.53 10.12
C PHE A 43 25.73 -2.41 9.10
N ASN A 44 26.93 -2.90 9.43
CA ASN A 44 27.67 -3.79 8.56
C ASN A 44 27.32 -5.25 8.85
N THR A 45 26.52 -5.83 7.97
CA THR A 45 26.05 -7.22 8.02
C THR A 45 26.83 -8.13 7.07
N THR A 46 27.96 -7.66 6.52
CA THR A 46 28.81 -8.46 5.63
C THR A 46 29.12 -9.82 6.25
N GLY A 47 28.79 -10.88 5.51
CA GLY A 47 28.97 -12.26 5.96
C GLY A 47 27.72 -12.90 6.59
N PHE A 48 26.58 -12.21 6.67
CA PHE A 48 25.29 -12.84 6.98
C PHE A 48 25.03 -14.06 6.08
N GLN A 49 24.51 -15.14 6.66
CA GLN A 49 24.28 -16.41 5.97
C GLN A 49 22.83 -16.86 6.16
N GLY A 50 22.27 -17.48 5.12
CA GLY A 50 20.90 -18.00 5.11
C GLY A 50 19.88 -16.98 4.59
N PRO A 51 18.64 -17.44 4.29
CA PRO A 51 17.56 -16.55 3.91
C PRO A 51 17.15 -15.70 5.12
N LEU A 52 17.12 -14.39 4.98
CA LEU A 52 16.68 -13.50 6.06
C LEU A 52 15.23 -13.81 6.43
N GLY A 53 14.95 -13.98 7.71
CA GLY A 53 13.65 -14.44 8.19
C GLY A 53 13.10 -13.67 9.38
N HIS A 54 13.94 -12.94 10.11
CA HIS A 54 13.47 -12.00 11.12
C HIS A 54 14.42 -10.81 11.25
N VAL A 55 13.84 -9.62 11.41
CA VAL A 55 14.50 -8.33 11.54
C VAL A 55 13.93 -7.58 12.75
N ARG A 56 14.82 -7.06 13.58
CA ARG A 56 14.48 -6.16 14.70
C ARG A 56 15.42 -4.97 14.69
N VAL A 57 14.90 -3.79 15.02
CA VAL A 57 15.69 -2.57 15.21
C VAL A 57 15.55 -2.09 16.65
N THR A 58 16.66 -1.95 17.36
CA THR A 58 16.69 -1.24 18.65
C THR A 58 17.30 0.14 18.43
N LEU A 59 16.52 1.20 18.67
CA LEU A 59 16.94 2.59 18.53
C LEU A 59 16.94 3.26 19.90
N ASN A 60 18.13 3.63 20.39
CA ASN A 60 18.27 4.44 21.58
C ASN A 60 18.53 5.89 21.19
N LEU A 61 17.60 6.79 21.49
CA LEU A 61 17.66 8.18 21.09
C LEU A 61 17.08 9.12 22.15
N THR A 62 17.46 10.38 22.03
CA THR A 62 16.85 11.51 22.73
C THR A 62 16.45 12.54 21.71
N HIS A 63 15.18 12.94 21.65
CA HIS A 63 14.71 13.97 20.73
C HIS A 63 13.45 14.62 21.29
N THR A 64 13.32 15.94 21.13
CA THR A 64 12.12 16.67 21.53
C THR A 64 11.07 16.53 20.44
N PHE A 65 9.96 15.87 20.77
CA PHE A 65 8.79 15.65 19.91
C PHE A 65 8.95 14.53 18.87
N VAL A 66 8.42 13.36 19.22
CA VAL A 66 8.25 12.18 18.34
C VAL A 66 7.48 12.51 17.06
N GLY A 67 6.63 13.55 17.09
CA GLY A 67 5.91 14.06 15.94
C GLY A 67 6.80 14.60 14.82
N ASP A 68 8.04 14.96 15.12
CA ASP A 68 8.94 15.54 14.12
C ASP A 68 9.82 14.50 13.44
N LEU A 69 9.86 13.28 13.95
CA LEU A 69 10.77 12.27 13.44
C LEU A 69 10.15 11.34 12.40
N ARG A 70 10.96 10.98 11.40
CA ARG A 70 10.78 9.82 10.52
C ARG A 70 11.97 8.89 10.69
N ALA A 71 11.72 7.61 10.93
CA ALA A 71 12.74 6.56 10.93
C ALA A 71 12.46 5.55 9.82
N THR A 72 13.45 5.26 8.98
CA THR A 72 13.31 4.33 7.85
C THR A 72 14.51 3.40 7.77
N LEU A 73 14.27 2.09 7.80
CA LEU A 73 15.29 1.08 7.60
C LEU A 73 15.41 0.75 6.10
N ILE A 74 16.63 0.59 5.62
CA ILE A 74 16.97 0.36 4.21
C ILE A 74 17.99 -0.78 4.14
N SER A 75 17.71 -1.77 3.30
CA SER A 75 18.59 -2.90 3.00
C SER A 75 19.87 -2.47 2.26
N PRO A 76 20.96 -3.27 2.26
CA PRO A 76 22.24 -2.91 1.65
C PRO A 76 22.23 -2.46 0.20
N ASN A 77 21.30 -3.00 -0.58
CA ASN A 77 21.12 -2.68 -2.00
C ASN A 77 20.01 -1.65 -2.24
N GLY A 78 19.34 -1.18 -1.18
CA GLY A 78 18.22 -0.24 -1.24
C GLY A 78 16.94 -0.81 -1.85
N LEU A 79 16.86 -2.13 -2.07
CA LEU A 79 15.71 -2.78 -2.71
C LEU A 79 14.51 -2.86 -1.77
N ALA A 80 14.76 -3.27 -0.52
CA ALA A 80 13.78 -3.23 0.55
C ALA A 80 14.01 -2.00 1.43
N ARG A 81 12.91 -1.31 1.77
CA ARG A 81 12.87 -0.20 2.72
C ARG A 81 11.58 -0.29 3.53
N LEU A 82 11.62 0.13 4.80
CA LEU A 82 10.42 0.19 5.64
C LEU A 82 10.50 1.37 6.62
N VAL A 83 9.43 2.13 6.72
CA VAL A 83 9.24 3.13 7.77
C VAL A 83 9.00 2.41 9.10
N LEU A 84 9.84 2.67 10.10
CA LEU A 84 9.63 2.14 11.46
C LEU A 84 8.55 2.93 12.18
N PHE A 85 8.60 4.25 12.06
CA PHE A 85 7.57 5.19 12.47
C PHE A 85 7.82 6.52 11.76
N ALA A 86 6.77 7.29 11.56
CA ALA A 86 6.87 8.64 11.02
C ALA A 86 5.81 9.55 11.63
N ARG A 87 6.26 10.72 12.11
CA ARG A 87 5.41 11.82 12.57
C ARG A 87 4.32 11.40 13.55
N THR A 88 4.68 10.64 14.57
CA THR A 88 3.71 10.03 15.47
C THR A 88 2.82 11.09 16.12
N GLY A 89 1.51 10.94 15.98
CA GLY A 89 0.50 11.89 16.44
C GLY A 89 0.13 13.00 15.44
N TYR A 90 0.52 12.90 14.17
CA TYR A 90 0.10 13.81 13.10
C TYR A 90 -1.42 13.76 12.87
N LYS A 91 -2.11 14.90 13.02
CA LYS A 91 -3.60 14.97 12.95
C LYS A 91 -4.14 16.00 11.94
N ARG A 92 -3.31 16.83 11.28
CA ARG A 92 -3.72 17.88 10.32
C ARG A 92 -2.57 18.30 9.40
N ALA A 93 -2.92 18.81 8.21
CA ALA A 93 -2.07 19.63 7.33
C ALA A 93 -1.60 20.96 7.98
N ALA A 94 -0.83 20.88 9.08
CA ALA A 94 -0.05 21.93 9.75
C ALA A 94 0.50 21.50 11.13
N SER A 95 0.11 20.34 11.68
CA SER A 95 0.60 19.90 13.01
C SER A 95 1.89 19.10 12.86
N PRO A 96 3.00 19.37 13.58
CA PRO A 96 4.23 18.56 13.47
C PRO A 96 3.96 17.08 13.77
N GLY A 97 3.19 16.80 14.81
CA GLY A 97 2.72 15.51 15.31
C GLY A 97 2.38 15.69 16.79
N VAL A 98 2.51 14.66 17.62
CA VAL A 98 2.45 14.84 19.08
C VAL A 98 3.79 15.34 19.59
N SER A 99 3.74 16.43 20.35
CA SER A 99 4.90 17.05 20.98
C SER A 99 5.37 16.29 22.24
N ALA A 100 5.53 14.97 22.18
CA ALA A 100 6.04 14.13 23.28
C ALA A 100 7.50 13.73 23.03
N ASN A 101 8.34 13.72 24.06
CA ASN A 101 9.77 13.49 23.91
C ASN A 101 10.11 12.00 23.80
N LEU A 102 11.08 11.68 22.95
CA LEU A 102 11.75 10.39 22.97
C LEU A 102 12.96 10.48 23.89
N ALA A 103 13.11 9.54 24.82
CA ALA A 103 14.25 9.48 25.73
C ALA A 103 14.46 8.06 26.24
N GLY A 104 15.17 7.25 25.44
CA GLY A 104 15.51 5.88 25.81
C GLY A 104 15.60 4.95 24.62
N ALA A 105 15.51 3.65 24.90
CA ALA A 105 15.54 2.59 23.90
C ALA A 105 14.12 2.22 23.44
N TYR A 106 13.93 2.28 22.13
CA TYR A 106 12.70 1.89 21.44
C TYR A 106 13.04 0.71 20.52
N VAL A 107 12.34 -0.40 20.69
CA VAL A 107 12.58 -1.64 19.94
C VAL A 107 11.45 -1.83 18.95
N PHE A 108 11.76 -1.93 17.66
CA PHE A 108 10.82 -2.24 16.59
C PHE A 108 10.97 -3.70 16.20
N ASP A 109 9.89 -4.45 16.35
CA ASP A 109 9.86 -5.90 16.19
C ASP A 109 8.42 -6.40 15.91
N ASP A 110 8.28 -7.33 14.96
CA ASP A 110 7.00 -7.93 14.55
C ASP A 110 6.46 -8.98 15.53
N LEU A 111 7.30 -9.54 16.39
CA LEU A 111 6.96 -10.53 17.42
C LEU A 111 6.68 -9.87 18.77
N LEU A 112 7.26 -8.69 19.02
CA LEU A 112 7.20 -8.00 20.32
C LEU A 112 6.84 -6.52 20.14
N GLY A 113 5.64 -6.10 20.51
CA GLY A 113 5.37 -4.66 20.51
C GLY A 113 3.93 -4.23 20.71
N ALA A 114 3.77 -3.12 21.43
CA ALA A 114 2.54 -2.34 21.45
C ALA A 114 2.45 -1.46 20.19
N ASP A 115 1.30 -0.84 19.96
CA ASP A 115 1.21 0.26 19.00
C ASP A 115 1.85 1.53 19.61
N LEU A 116 2.80 2.12 18.87
CA LEU A 116 3.46 3.35 19.25
C LEU A 116 2.46 4.52 19.27
N TRP A 117 1.51 4.55 18.34
CA TRP A 117 0.51 5.61 18.25
C TRP A 117 -0.42 5.61 19.45
N ALA A 118 -0.98 4.46 19.81
CA ALA A 118 -1.79 4.31 21.03
C ALA A 118 -1.02 4.71 22.31
N SER A 119 0.29 4.49 22.33
CA SER A 119 1.14 4.86 23.47
C SER A 119 1.45 6.37 23.53
N VAL A 120 1.45 7.05 22.38
CA VAL A 120 1.72 8.48 22.24
C VAL A 120 0.44 9.32 22.36
N ALA A 121 -0.70 8.81 21.89
CA ALA A 121 -1.98 9.51 21.86
C ALA A 121 -2.42 10.18 23.18
N PRO A 122 -2.26 9.56 24.37
CA PRO A 122 -2.68 10.17 25.63
C PRO A 122 -1.66 11.19 26.18
N LEU A 123 -0.49 11.35 25.56
CA LEU A 123 0.60 12.17 26.10
C LEU A 123 0.38 13.66 25.83
N ALA A 124 0.62 14.47 26.87
CA ALA A 124 0.71 15.92 26.77
C ALA A 124 2.10 16.37 26.28
N THR A 125 2.22 17.64 25.91
CA THR A 125 3.47 18.25 25.46
C THR A 125 4.63 17.99 26.44
N SER A 126 5.78 17.62 25.89
CA SER A 126 7.04 17.31 26.55
C SER A 126 7.01 16.10 27.49
N GLN A 127 5.90 15.37 27.61
CA GLN A 127 5.90 14.08 28.30
C GLN A 127 6.74 13.08 27.51
N THR A 128 7.34 12.11 28.20
CA THR A 128 8.19 11.10 27.57
C THR A 128 7.34 9.97 27.01
N VAL A 129 7.55 9.64 25.74
CA VAL A 129 7.04 8.39 25.15
C VAL A 129 7.72 7.22 25.88
N PRO A 130 6.97 6.29 26.48
CA PRO A 130 7.57 5.18 27.22
C PRO A 130 8.60 4.43 26.37
N PRO A 131 9.83 4.21 26.86
CA PRO A 131 10.75 3.29 26.20
C PRO A 131 10.18 1.88 26.24
N GLY A 132 10.31 1.11 25.16
CA GLY A 132 9.65 -0.18 25.05
C GLY A 132 9.74 -0.79 23.66
N SER A 133 9.03 -1.90 23.49
CA SER A 133 8.89 -2.57 22.19
C SER A 133 7.61 -2.15 21.50
N TYR A 134 7.70 -1.88 20.22
CA TYR A 134 6.65 -1.32 19.38
C TYR A 134 6.60 -2.02 18.02
N ARG A 135 5.40 -2.07 17.44
CA ARG A 135 5.23 -2.41 16.03
C ARG A 135 5.71 -1.25 15.15
N THR A 136 6.16 -1.58 13.95
CA THR A 136 6.42 -0.56 12.93
C THR A 136 5.10 -0.04 12.36
N SER A 137 5.07 1.23 11.99
CA SER A 137 3.87 1.84 11.39
C SER A 137 4.22 2.95 10.39
N THR A 138 3.32 3.18 9.44
CA THR A 138 3.35 4.35 8.56
C THR A 138 3.13 5.65 9.35
N ALA A 139 3.19 6.79 8.66
CA ALA A 139 2.60 8.02 9.21
C ALA A 139 1.08 7.84 9.39
N GLY A 140 0.49 8.57 10.33
CA GLY A 140 -0.94 8.51 10.66
C GLY A 140 -1.76 9.62 10.01
N PHE A 141 -3.08 9.47 10.12
CA PHE A 141 -4.10 10.14 9.33
C PHE A 141 -4.75 11.33 10.02
N SER A 142 -5.20 12.32 9.25
CA SER A 142 -5.87 13.53 9.73
C SER A 142 -7.25 13.24 10.31
N GLY A 143 -7.54 13.85 11.47
CA GLY A 143 -8.91 14.03 12.01
C GLY A 143 -9.69 12.76 12.39
N ILE A 144 -9.21 11.59 11.99
CA ILE A 144 -9.87 10.30 12.13
C ILE A 144 -9.00 9.36 12.99
N SER A 145 -7.67 9.53 12.98
CA SER A 145 -6.77 8.70 13.78
C SER A 145 -6.27 9.41 15.06
N ASP A 146 -7.08 9.29 16.13
CA ASP A 146 -6.49 9.01 17.44
C ASP A 146 -5.94 7.56 17.50
N ALA A 147 -6.07 6.81 16.38
CA ALA A 147 -5.80 5.38 16.24
C ALA A 147 -4.55 4.99 15.42
N GLY A 148 -3.76 5.95 14.94
CA GLY A 148 -2.43 5.69 14.37
C GLY A 148 -2.28 5.50 12.86
N GLY A 149 -1.03 5.30 12.41
CA GLY A 149 -0.68 4.85 11.05
C GLY A 149 -0.87 3.35 10.87
N CYS A 150 -0.85 2.85 9.63
CA CYS A 150 -1.00 1.42 9.34
C CYS A 150 0.19 0.65 9.91
N SER A 151 -0.08 -0.46 10.60
CA SER A 151 0.98 -1.36 11.04
C SER A 151 1.71 -1.90 9.81
N THR A 152 3.02 -1.78 9.81
CA THR A 152 3.92 -2.39 8.82
C THR A 152 4.69 -3.52 9.49
N HIS A 153 5.37 -4.36 8.71
CA HIS A 153 6.05 -5.54 9.22
C HIS A 153 7.49 -5.64 8.70
N LEU A 154 8.45 -5.62 9.62
CA LEU A 154 9.88 -5.76 9.32
C LEU A 154 10.19 -7.07 8.60
N ASP A 155 9.60 -8.16 9.06
CA ASP A 155 9.87 -9.49 8.56
C ASP A 155 9.25 -9.68 7.18
N LEU A 156 8.13 -9.03 6.87
CA LEU A 156 7.53 -9.06 5.54
C LEU A 156 8.31 -8.19 4.56
N ALA A 157 8.70 -6.97 4.96
CA ALA A 157 9.43 -6.05 4.09
C ALA A 157 10.86 -6.51 3.76
N PHE A 158 11.54 -7.18 4.70
CA PHE A 158 12.95 -7.57 4.56
C PHE A 158 13.19 -9.06 4.46
N GLY A 159 12.19 -9.86 4.76
CA GLY A 159 12.33 -11.29 4.77
C GLY A 159 12.40 -11.89 3.36
N GLY A 160 13.09 -13.01 3.25
CA GLY A 160 13.39 -13.64 1.96
C GLY A 160 14.62 -13.06 1.26
N LEU A 161 15.18 -11.92 1.73
CA LEU A 161 16.43 -11.41 1.20
C LEU A 161 17.53 -12.47 1.31
N ASP A 162 18.15 -12.78 0.17
CA ASP A 162 19.22 -13.75 0.08
C ASP A 162 20.51 -13.21 0.74
N PRO A 163 21.52 -14.05 1.01
CA PRO A 163 22.75 -13.61 1.67
C PRO A 163 23.51 -12.47 0.96
N THR A 164 23.39 -12.35 -0.36
CA THR A 164 24.02 -11.26 -1.14
C THR A 164 23.25 -9.94 -1.04
N GLN A 165 21.97 -10.01 -0.69
CA GLN A 165 21.08 -8.86 -0.50
C GLN A 165 21.06 -8.40 0.96
N ALA A 166 20.98 -9.34 1.90
CA ALA A 166 20.97 -9.07 3.34
C ALA A 166 22.39 -8.82 3.90
N GLY A 167 23.44 -9.30 3.22
CA GLY A 167 24.82 -9.08 3.58
C GLY A 167 25.39 -7.80 2.95
N GLY A 168 25.68 -6.79 3.78
CA GLY A 168 26.27 -5.53 3.33
C GLY A 168 26.03 -4.40 4.32
N THR A 169 25.87 -3.17 3.85
CA THR A 169 25.64 -2.01 4.73
C THR A 169 24.16 -1.65 4.76
N TRP A 170 23.45 -2.08 5.80
CA TRP A 170 22.11 -1.58 6.08
C TRP A 170 22.16 -0.14 6.56
N THR A 171 21.13 0.65 6.25
CA THR A 171 21.02 2.04 6.68
C THR A 171 19.71 2.27 7.44
N LEU A 172 19.78 2.77 8.65
CA LEU A 172 18.65 3.40 9.34
C LEU A 172 18.77 4.91 9.19
N ASN A 173 17.88 5.49 8.39
CA ASN A 173 17.73 6.92 8.27
C ASN A 173 16.82 7.44 9.39
N VAL A 174 17.25 8.45 10.14
CA VAL A 174 16.44 9.14 11.14
C VAL A 174 16.43 10.63 10.79
N ALA A 175 15.29 11.13 10.33
CA ALA A 175 15.12 12.51 9.89
C ALA A 175 14.20 13.28 10.83
N ASP A 176 14.55 14.54 11.06
CA ASP A 176 13.68 15.53 11.67
C ASP A 176 13.05 16.36 10.55
N VAL A 177 11.73 16.30 10.44
CA VAL A 177 10.93 17.03 9.45
C VAL A 177 10.11 18.15 10.09
N GLY A 178 10.29 18.39 11.39
CA GLY A 178 9.82 19.55 12.12
C GLY A 178 10.92 20.61 12.21
N ALA A 179 10.57 21.80 12.68
CA ALA A 179 11.53 22.88 12.85
C ALA A 179 11.57 23.34 14.30
N GLY A 180 12.78 23.56 14.82
CA GLY A 180 13.00 24.14 16.15
C GLY A 180 13.17 23.11 17.27
N ASP A 181 13.23 21.83 16.90
CA ASP A 181 13.44 20.71 17.80
C ASP A 181 14.75 20.00 17.46
N SER A 182 15.35 19.34 18.44
CA SER A 182 16.65 18.72 18.22
C SER A 182 16.82 17.46 19.05
N GLY A 183 17.65 16.57 18.53
CA GLY A 183 17.91 15.30 19.19
C GLY A 183 19.18 14.63 18.72
N THR A 184 19.38 13.41 19.19
CA THR A 184 20.58 12.62 18.95
C THR A 184 20.18 11.15 18.96
N VAL A 185 20.65 10.41 17.96
CA VAL A 185 20.69 8.96 18.03
C VAL A 185 21.89 8.59 18.91
N ASN A 186 21.64 8.00 20.08
CA ASN A 186 22.68 7.63 21.04
C ASN A 186 23.34 6.30 20.68
N SER A 187 22.53 5.33 20.27
CA SER A 187 22.99 4.06 19.71
C SER A 187 21.85 3.41 18.92
N ALA A 188 22.19 2.53 17.98
CA ALA A 188 21.22 1.66 17.34
C ALA A 188 21.81 0.26 17.15
N THR A 189 20.96 -0.76 17.16
CA THR A 189 21.32 -2.15 16.89
C THR A 189 20.31 -2.74 15.91
N LEU A 190 20.80 -3.39 14.85
CA LEU A 190 20.01 -4.19 13.93
C LEU A 190 20.22 -5.66 14.28
N THR A 191 19.15 -6.39 14.56
CA THR A 191 19.19 -7.82 14.83
C THR A 191 18.61 -8.57 13.63
N LEU A 192 19.38 -9.49 13.04
CA LEU A 192 18.93 -10.33 11.91
C LEU A 192 18.95 -11.81 12.28
N ASN A 193 17.97 -12.58 11.79
CA ASN A 193 17.91 -14.03 11.98
C ASN A 193 17.45 -14.73 10.70
N ALA A 194 18.01 -15.90 10.40
CA ALA A 194 17.80 -16.63 9.14
C ALA A 194 16.64 -17.66 9.18
N THR A 195 15.67 -17.53 10.11
CA THR A 195 14.59 -18.51 10.30
C THR A 195 13.48 -18.41 9.25
N SER A 196 13.23 -19.50 8.52
CA SER A 196 12.58 -19.50 7.19
C SER A 196 11.05 -19.72 7.14
N THR A 197 10.22 -19.16 8.02
CA THR A 197 8.77 -19.51 8.00
C THR A 197 7.80 -18.35 8.14
N MET A 198 7.97 -17.30 7.33
CA MET A 198 7.11 -16.10 7.41
C MET A 198 6.39 -15.77 6.08
N PHE A 199 6.90 -16.24 4.93
CA PHE A 199 6.43 -15.86 3.58
C PHE A 199 5.39 -16.82 3.06
N ALA A 200 4.18 -16.68 3.53
CA ALA A 200 3.13 -17.62 3.22
C ALA A 200 1.79 -16.90 3.15
N SER A 201 1.62 -16.02 2.16
CA SER A 201 0.27 -15.90 1.61
C SER A 201 -0.10 -17.26 0.99
N GLY A 202 -1.39 -17.62 0.97
CA GLY A 202 -1.87 -18.83 0.31
C GLY A 202 -1.62 -18.86 -1.21
N PHE A 203 -0.98 -17.82 -1.76
CA PHE A 203 -0.49 -17.76 -3.14
C PHE A 203 0.94 -18.31 -3.30
N GLU A 204 1.76 -18.33 -2.25
CA GLU A 204 3.12 -18.85 -2.30
C GLU A 204 3.15 -20.39 -2.08
N SER A 205 3.80 -21.14 -2.96
CA SER A 205 3.79 -22.61 -2.92
C SER A 205 4.54 -23.17 -1.70
N GLY A 206 3.86 -23.93 -0.83
CA GLY A 206 4.47 -24.60 0.33
C GLY A 206 4.23 -23.92 1.69
N ALA A 207 3.45 -22.84 1.70
CA ALA A 207 2.98 -22.10 2.86
C ALA A 207 2.14 -22.97 3.85
N PRO A 208 2.55 -23.12 5.13
CA PRO A 208 1.72 -23.75 6.15
C PRO A 208 0.68 -22.77 6.67
N GLY A 209 -0.42 -22.58 5.95
CA GLY A 209 -1.55 -21.74 6.39
C GLY A 209 -1.29 -20.23 6.28
N PRO A 210 -2.25 -19.40 6.74
CA PRO A 210 -2.18 -17.93 6.61
C PRO A 210 -0.93 -17.38 7.31
N ALA A 211 -0.29 -16.38 6.72
CA ALA A 211 0.82 -15.66 7.30
C ALA A 211 0.42 -15.17 8.72
N PRO A 212 1.03 -15.67 9.81
CA PRO A 212 0.64 -15.35 11.18
C PRO A 212 0.76 -13.86 11.54
N VAL A 213 1.43 -13.09 10.68
CA VAL A 213 1.84 -11.71 10.90
C VAL A 213 0.83 -10.73 10.30
N ALA A 214 0.32 -10.99 9.09
CA ALA A 214 -0.62 -10.10 8.39
C ALA A 214 -2.01 -10.08 9.08
N SER A 215 -2.48 -11.20 9.63
CA SER A 215 -3.73 -11.27 10.41
C SER A 215 -3.70 -10.53 11.76
N ASN A 216 -2.51 -10.15 12.24
CA ASN A 216 -2.32 -9.36 13.46
C ASN A 216 -2.15 -7.86 13.16
N ALA A 217 -2.21 -7.44 11.89
CA ALA A 217 -2.29 -6.04 11.48
C ALA A 217 -3.68 -5.43 11.77
N THR A 218 -4.24 -5.73 12.96
CA THR A 218 -5.50 -5.20 13.45
C THR A 218 -5.31 -3.75 13.93
N GLY A 219 -4.96 -2.87 13.00
CA GLY A 219 -5.08 -1.42 13.14
C GLY A 219 -6.37 -0.95 12.47
N THR A 220 -6.99 0.10 12.99
CA THR A 220 -8.16 0.75 12.35
C THR A 220 -7.71 1.71 11.25
N CYS A 221 -6.78 1.25 10.42
CA CYS A 221 -6.12 2.04 9.41
C CYS A 221 -6.56 1.62 8.02
N ARG A 222 -6.84 2.61 7.16
CA ARG A 222 -7.06 2.41 5.73
C ARG A 222 -5.75 2.55 4.99
N LYS A 223 -5.31 1.51 4.28
CA LYS A 223 -4.11 1.57 3.41
C LYS A 223 -4.36 2.57 2.28
N ALA A 224 -3.38 3.43 2.01
CA ALA A 224 -3.42 4.32 0.85
C ALA A 224 -3.27 3.47 -0.42
N LEU A 225 -4.10 3.75 -1.43
CA LEU A 225 -3.92 3.15 -2.76
C LEU A 225 -2.60 3.64 -3.36
N PHE A 226 -1.94 2.83 -4.19
CA PHE A 226 -0.71 3.22 -4.88
C PHE A 226 0.45 3.64 -3.96
N ASP A 227 0.54 3.17 -2.72
CA ASP A 227 1.69 3.44 -1.84
C ASP A 227 2.82 2.42 -2.11
N TYR A 228 3.70 2.73 -3.05
CA TYR A 228 4.80 1.85 -3.47
C TYR A 228 6.03 1.97 -2.57
N THR A 229 5.97 2.81 -1.53
CA THR A 229 7.09 3.04 -0.60
C THR A 229 6.77 2.71 0.86
N GLY A 230 5.50 2.43 1.18
CA GLY A 230 5.01 2.18 2.53
C GLY A 230 5.04 3.42 3.41
N ASP A 231 4.96 4.62 2.83
CA ASP A 231 5.03 5.88 3.58
C ASP A 231 3.66 6.42 4.02
N GLY A 232 2.59 5.69 3.68
CA GLY A 232 1.21 5.99 4.02
C GLY A 232 0.55 6.98 3.05
N ARG A 233 1.13 7.19 1.87
CA ARG A 233 0.61 8.11 0.84
C ARG A 233 0.56 7.44 -0.50
N SER A 234 -0.40 7.85 -1.32
CA SER A 234 -0.44 7.47 -2.73
C SER A 234 0.74 8.08 -3.47
N ASP A 235 1.51 7.23 -4.15
CA ASP A 235 2.51 7.64 -5.13
C ASP A 235 1.86 7.86 -6.51
N TYR A 236 2.67 8.28 -7.49
CA TYR A 236 2.20 8.63 -8.83
C TYR A 236 2.71 7.62 -9.89
N PRO A 237 2.09 6.42 -9.99
CA PRO A 237 2.48 5.40 -10.95
C PRO A 237 2.00 5.73 -12.37
N THR A 238 2.92 5.65 -13.32
CA THR A 238 2.66 5.78 -14.76
C THR A 238 3.31 4.62 -15.51
N VAL A 239 2.70 4.26 -16.62
CA VAL A 239 3.14 3.16 -17.48
C VAL A 239 3.18 3.61 -18.94
N ARG A 240 4.16 3.09 -19.68
CA ARG A 240 4.40 3.41 -21.09
C ARG A 240 4.67 2.16 -21.90
N ASN A 241 4.01 2.03 -23.05
CA ASN A 241 4.38 1.03 -24.05
C ASN A 241 5.66 1.45 -24.79
N THR A 242 6.80 1.00 -24.29
CA THR A 242 8.12 1.27 -24.86
C THR A 242 8.55 0.22 -25.88
N GLY A 243 7.98 -0.98 -25.84
CA GLY A 243 8.27 -2.05 -26.81
C GLY A 243 7.54 -1.90 -28.14
N GLY A 244 6.47 -1.11 -28.19
CA GLY A 244 5.66 -0.88 -29.40
C GLY A 244 4.71 -2.04 -29.74
N GLY A 245 3.57 -1.71 -30.33
CA GLY A 245 2.53 -2.69 -30.71
C GLY A 245 1.82 -3.35 -29.52
N PRO A 246 0.91 -4.31 -29.78
CA PRO A 246 0.05 -4.90 -28.73
C PRO A 246 0.77 -5.81 -27.72
N SER A 247 1.97 -6.29 -28.05
CA SER A 247 2.80 -7.12 -27.15
C SER A 247 4.09 -6.42 -26.73
N GLY A 248 4.15 -5.10 -26.94
CA GLY A 248 5.29 -4.28 -26.54
C GLY A 248 5.45 -4.29 -25.03
N ALA A 249 6.70 -4.34 -24.58
CA ALA A 249 7.06 -4.23 -23.17
C ALA A 249 6.55 -2.90 -22.58
N ILE A 250 6.08 -2.96 -21.33
CA ILE A 250 5.62 -1.78 -20.58
C ILE A 250 6.66 -1.36 -19.57
N THR A 251 7.07 -0.09 -19.63
CA THR A 251 7.95 0.54 -18.65
C THR A 251 7.10 1.28 -17.62
N TRP A 252 7.32 0.97 -16.35
CA TRP A 252 6.74 1.62 -15.19
C TRP A 252 7.65 2.73 -14.68
N THR A 253 7.05 3.85 -14.31
CA THR A 253 7.69 4.98 -13.63
C THR A 253 6.83 5.38 -12.45
N ILE A 254 7.41 5.41 -11.25
CA ILE A 254 6.72 5.78 -10.01
C ILE A 254 7.43 7.01 -9.45
N VAL A 255 6.70 8.11 -9.33
CA VAL A 255 7.16 9.30 -8.62
C VAL A 255 6.67 9.19 -7.18
N GLU A 256 7.59 9.24 -6.21
CA GLU A 256 7.23 9.16 -4.79
C GLU A 256 6.52 10.44 -4.34
N SER A 257 5.56 10.33 -3.42
CA SER A 257 4.80 11.47 -2.91
C SER A 257 5.64 12.49 -2.12
N LEU A 258 6.69 12.00 -1.43
CA LEU A 258 7.55 12.78 -0.53
C LEU A 258 9.00 12.92 -1.02
N ALA A 259 9.35 12.31 -2.15
CA ALA A 259 10.72 12.28 -2.64
C ALA A 259 10.80 12.42 -4.17
N GLY A 260 11.81 11.80 -4.77
CA GLY A 260 12.04 11.80 -6.21
C GLY A 260 11.38 10.61 -6.92
N THR A 261 11.83 10.34 -8.14
CA THR A 261 11.38 9.19 -8.93
C THR A 261 12.12 7.91 -8.51
N LEU A 262 11.37 6.82 -8.29
CA LEU A 262 11.94 5.50 -8.11
C LEU A 262 12.66 5.01 -9.39
N PRO A 263 13.59 4.04 -9.28
CA PRO A 263 14.15 3.39 -10.46
C PRO A 263 13.05 2.81 -11.36
N THR A 264 13.09 3.15 -12.65
CA THR A 264 12.13 2.61 -13.62
C THR A 264 12.38 1.13 -13.87
N PHE A 265 11.33 0.39 -14.22
CA PHE A 265 11.42 -1.04 -14.50
C PHE A 265 10.46 -1.44 -15.62
N VAL A 266 10.73 -2.59 -16.24
CA VAL A 266 9.84 -3.20 -17.24
C VAL A 266 9.01 -4.28 -16.57
N HIS A 267 7.69 -4.21 -16.74
CA HIS A 267 6.76 -5.21 -16.22
C HIS A 267 5.48 -5.26 -17.04
N GLY A 268 5.10 -6.47 -17.48
CA GLY A 268 3.96 -6.69 -18.37
C GLY A 268 4.18 -6.27 -19.82
N VAL A 269 3.12 -6.44 -20.61
CA VAL A 269 3.05 -6.06 -22.04
C VAL A 269 1.78 -5.27 -22.31
N ALA A 270 1.72 -4.55 -23.44
CA ALA A 270 0.68 -3.58 -23.72
C ALA A 270 -0.77 -4.11 -23.76
N SER A 271 -0.98 -5.42 -23.86
CA SER A 271 -2.30 -6.05 -23.78
C SER A 271 -2.76 -6.37 -22.36
N ASP A 272 -1.90 -6.17 -21.36
CA ASP A 272 -2.22 -6.42 -19.95
C ASP A 272 -2.99 -5.21 -19.37
N THR A 273 -3.76 -5.46 -18.30
CA THR A 273 -4.35 -4.42 -17.46
C THR A 273 -3.43 -4.20 -16.26
N PHE A 274 -3.14 -2.94 -15.92
CA PHE A 274 -2.23 -2.60 -14.81
C PHE A 274 -3.02 -2.11 -13.63
N ILE A 275 -2.78 -2.70 -12.47
CA ILE A 275 -3.48 -2.43 -11.20
C ILE A 275 -2.44 -2.41 -10.06
N ASP A 276 -2.87 -1.94 -8.88
CA ASP A 276 -2.09 -1.98 -7.65
C ASP A 276 -2.76 -2.87 -6.58
N GLY A 277 -1.96 -3.36 -5.64
CA GLY A 277 -2.41 -4.07 -4.44
C GLY A 277 -1.23 -4.68 -3.69
N ASP A 278 -1.35 -4.89 -2.39
CA ASP A 278 -0.35 -5.53 -1.53
C ASP A 278 -0.58 -7.06 -1.55
N PHE A 279 0.12 -7.80 -2.41
CA PHE A 279 -0.15 -9.24 -2.65
C PHE A 279 0.75 -10.16 -1.81
N ASP A 280 1.69 -9.60 -1.06
CA ASP A 280 2.55 -10.34 -0.16
C ASP A 280 2.46 -9.95 1.31
N GLY A 281 1.63 -8.97 1.63
CA GLY A 281 1.21 -8.59 2.97
C GLY A 281 2.16 -7.62 3.68
N ASP A 282 3.15 -7.07 2.99
CA ASP A 282 4.17 -6.22 3.62
C ASP A 282 3.70 -4.78 3.93
N GLY A 283 2.47 -4.45 3.52
CA GLY A 283 1.87 -3.12 3.70
C GLY A 283 2.20 -2.14 2.58
N ILE A 284 2.93 -2.58 1.54
CA ILE A 284 3.35 -1.80 0.38
C ILE A 284 2.57 -2.29 -0.84
N ALA A 285 2.15 -1.36 -1.70
CA ALA A 285 1.50 -1.70 -2.96
C ALA A 285 2.50 -2.35 -3.94
N ASP A 286 2.08 -3.42 -4.60
CA ASP A 286 2.82 -4.12 -5.65
C ASP A 286 2.38 -3.69 -7.05
N ALA A 287 3.33 -3.75 -8.00
CA ALA A 287 3.03 -3.48 -9.40
C ALA A 287 2.49 -4.75 -10.07
N VAL A 288 1.23 -4.72 -10.51
CA VAL A 288 0.55 -5.91 -11.04
C VAL A 288 0.15 -5.72 -12.50
N ALA A 289 0.42 -6.75 -13.30
CA ALA A 289 -0.07 -6.86 -14.67
C ALA A 289 -1.03 -8.06 -14.75
N TRP A 290 -2.33 -7.80 -14.96
CA TRP A 290 -3.29 -8.86 -15.26
C TRP A 290 -3.27 -9.16 -16.75
N ARG A 291 -2.96 -10.40 -17.11
CA ARG A 291 -2.84 -10.85 -18.49
C ARG A 291 -4.12 -11.55 -18.95
N PRO A 292 -4.91 -10.97 -19.85
CA PRO A 292 -6.16 -11.56 -20.30
C PRO A 292 -5.96 -12.94 -20.94
N SER A 293 -4.89 -13.11 -21.74
CA SER A 293 -4.65 -14.33 -22.51
C SER A 293 -4.40 -15.58 -21.66
N SER A 294 -3.89 -15.41 -20.44
CA SER A 294 -3.68 -16.50 -19.48
C SER A 294 -4.67 -16.46 -18.31
N GLY A 295 -5.40 -15.35 -18.12
CA GLY A 295 -6.26 -15.15 -16.96
C GLY A 295 -5.45 -15.16 -15.67
N SER A 296 -4.38 -14.38 -15.60
CA SER A 296 -3.44 -14.43 -14.48
C SER A 296 -2.96 -13.05 -14.06
N PHE A 297 -2.84 -12.84 -12.75
CA PHE A 297 -2.16 -11.68 -12.18
C PHE A 297 -0.67 -12.00 -12.10
N LEU A 298 0.15 -11.11 -12.65
CA LEU A 298 1.60 -11.16 -12.60
C LEU A 298 2.06 -10.06 -11.65
N VAL A 299 2.38 -10.45 -10.42
CA VAL A 299 2.72 -9.53 -9.33
C VAL A 299 4.23 -9.37 -9.28
N ARG A 300 4.69 -8.12 -9.45
CA ARG A 300 6.06 -7.73 -9.17
C ARG A 300 6.08 -7.05 -7.79
N ARG A 301 6.62 -7.77 -6.81
CA ARG A 301 6.68 -7.34 -5.43
C ARG A 301 7.58 -6.12 -5.26
N SER A 302 7.07 -5.06 -4.63
CA SER A 302 7.75 -3.76 -4.56
C SER A 302 8.97 -3.78 -3.64
N SER A 303 8.90 -4.50 -2.52
CA SER A 303 10.01 -4.71 -1.58
C SER A 303 10.97 -5.83 -2.01
N ARG A 304 10.52 -6.77 -2.86
CA ARG A 304 11.25 -7.99 -3.26
C ARG A 304 11.45 -8.08 -4.78
N VAL A 305 11.93 -7.00 -5.39
CA VAL A 305 11.97 -6.83 -6.86
C VAL A 305 12.83 -7.82 -7.65
N GLN A 306 13.71 -8.57 -7.00
CA GLN A 306 14.56 -9.58 -7.65
C GLN A 306 13.95 -10.98 -7.65
N ASP A 307 12.90 -11.19 -6.85
CA ASP A 307 12.21 -12.46 -6.86
C ASP A 307 11.54 -12.69 -8.22
N SER A 308 11.30 -13.97 -8.53
CA SER A 308 10.40 -14.30 -9.63
C SER A 308 9.03 -13.67 -9.38
N LEU A 309 8.38 -13.27 -10.47
CA LEU A 309 7.00 -12.78 -10.41
C LEU A 309 6.13 -13.80 -9.67
N LEU A 310 5.30 -13.30 -8.76
CA LEU A 310 4.25 -14.10 -8.16
C LEU A 310 3.12 -14.18 -9.19
N GLU A 311 2.88 -15.37 -9.71
CA GLU A 311 1.82 -15.63 -10.67
C GLU A 311 0.59 -16.21 -9.97
N ILE A 312 -0.54 -15.49 -10.07
CA ILE A 312 -1.82 -15.91 -9.52
C ILE A 312 -2.76 -16.22 -10.70
N PRO A 313 -2.94 -17.49 -11.10
CA PRO A 313 -3.82 -17.86 -12.20
C PRO A 313 -5.28 -17.75 -11.75
N PHE A 314 -5.88 -16.58 -11.99
CA PHE A 314 -7.24 -16.29 -11.57
C PHE A 314 -7.95 -15.33 -12.54
N GLY A 315 -9.06 -15.82 -13.11
CA GLY A 315 -9.87 -15.12 -14.11
C GLY A 315 -9.79 -15.73 -15.51
N GLN A 316 -10.40 -15.06 -16.47
CA GLN A 316 -10.39 -15.44 -17.89
C GLN A 316 -10.52 -14.20 -18.79
N ILE A 317 -10.35 -14.37 -20.10
CA ILE A 317 -10.60 -13.31 -21.09
C ILE A 317 -12.00 -12.72 -20.90
N GLY A 318 -12.07 -11.40 -20.82
CA GLY A 318 -13.31 -10.63 -20.69
C GLY A 318 -13.71 -10.30 -19.26
N ASP A 319 -12.98 -10.81 -18.27
CA ASP A 319 -13.12 -10.36 -16.88
C ASP A 319 -12.41 -9.01 -16.66
N ASP A 320 -12.88 -8.25 -15.66
CA ASP A 320 -12.32 -6.98 -15.21
C ASP A 320 -11.52 -7.17 -13.90
N PRO A 321 -10.20 -6.93 -13.87
CA PRO A 321 -9.35 -7.20 -12.71
C PRO A 321 -9.19 -6.03 -11.73
N GLN A 322 -9.86 -4.88 -11.92
CA GLN A 322 -9.59 -3.65 -11.17
C GLN A 322 -10.18 -3.61 -9.74
N HIS A 323 -10.51 -4.76 -9.14
CA HIS A 323 -11.29 -4.83 -7.89
C HIS A 323 -10.58 -5.61 -6.79
N VAL A 324 -9.24 -5.61 -6.81
CA VAL A 324 -8.41 -6.28 -5.80
C VAL A 324 -8.46 -5.53 -4.46
N GLY A 325 -8.33 -6.26 -3.36
CA GLY A 325 -8.35 -5.72 -2.00
C GLY A 325 -8.47 -6.85 -0.97
N ASP A 326 -8.35 -6.53 0.32
CA ASP A 326 -8.39 -7.53 1.40
C ASP A 326 -9.82 -7.86 1.83
N TYR A 327 -10.44 -8.89 1.25
CA TYR A 327 -11.84 -9.26 1.50
C TYR A 327 -12.02 -10.23 2.68
N ASP A 328 -10.95 -10.83 3.22
CA ASP A 328 -11.04 -11.72 4.38
C ASP A 328 -10.42 -11.16 5.67
N GLY A 329 -9.78 -10.00 5.57
CA GLY A 329 -9.20 -9.24 6.67
C GLY A 329 -7.86 -9.82 7.13
N ASP A 330 -7.15 -10.51 6.23
CA ASP A 330 -5.84 -11.07 6.54
C ASP A 330 -4.68 -10.10 6.30
N GLY A 331 -4.97 -8.88 5.86
CA GLY A 331 -4.00 -7.83 5.58
C GLY A 331 -3.37 -7.92 4.20
N VAL A 332 -3.69 -8.95 3.41
CA VAL A 332 -3.18 -9.18 2.05
C VAL A 332 -4.30 -8.94 1.03
N SER A 333 -3.94 -8.38 -0.12
CA SER A 333 -4.89 -8.19 -1.22
C SER A 333 -5.28 -9.53 -1.84
N ASP A 334 -6.58 -9.75 -1.97
CA ASP A 334 -7.15 -10.86 -2.69
C ASP A 334 -7.19 -10.57 -4.20
N ALA A 335 -6.85 -11.59 -4.99
CA ALA A 335 -6.98 -11.51 -6.44
C ALA A 335 -8.47 -11.56 -6.81
N THR A 336 -8.98 -10.48 -7.39
CA THR A 336 -10.42 -10.33 -7.66
C THR A 336 -10.67 -9.94 -9.11
N VAL A 337 -11.67 -10.59 -9.71
CA VAL A 337 -12.15 -10.24 -11.03
C VAL A 337 -13.67 -10.06 -11.03
N PHE A 338 -14.17 -9.05 -11.74
CA PHE A 338 -15.58 -8.90 -12.04
C PHE A 338 -15.91 -9.53 -13.40
N ARG A 339 -16.98 -10.32 -13.42
CA ARG A 339 -17.50 -10.96 -14.62
C ARG A 339 -18.93 -10.51 -14.85
N ALA A 340 -19.13 -9.80 -15.96
CA ALA A 340 -20.46 -9.38 -16.39
C ALA A 340 -21.33 -10.59 -16.78
N GLY A 341 -22.63 -10.51 -16.48
CA GLY A 341 -23.60 -11.50 -16.94
C GLY A 341 -23.59 -11.65 -18.47
N ALA A 342 -23.89 -12.84 -19.00
CA ALA A 342 -23.73 -13.14 -20.43
C ALA A 342 -24.71 -12.37 -21.35
N THR A 343 -25.87 -11.99 -20.82
CA THR A 343 -26.94 -11.29 -21.57
C THR A 343 -27.51 -10.16 -20.72
N ALA A 344 -28.16 -9.18 -21.35
CA ALA A 344 -28.84 -8.09 -20.65
C ALA A 344 -29.73 -8.62 -19.50
N GLY A 345 -29.55 -8.09 -18.30
CA GLY A 345 -30.27 -8.50 -17.09
C GLY A 345 -29.80 -9.81 -16.42
N ALA A 346 -28.87 -10.56 -17.03
CA ALA A 346 -28.25 -11.71 -16.36
C ALA A 346 -27.38 -11.22 -15.19
N PRO A 347 -27.31 -11.97 -14.08
CA PRO A 347 -26.51 -11.57 -12.92
C PRO A 347 -25.04 -11.48 -13.27
N SER A 348 -24.37 -10.46 -12.71
CA SER A 348 -22.91 -10.32 -12.74
C SER A 348 -22.33 -10.79 -11.40
N VAL A 349 -21.04 -11.14 -11.40
CA VAL A 349 -20.37 -11.67 -10.21
C VAL A 349 -19.00 -11.05 -10.00
N PHE A 350 -18.63 -10.85 -8.75
CA PHE A 350 -17.24 -10.72 -8.32
C PHE A 350 -16.75 -12.11 -7.91
N LEU A 351 -15.63 -12.53 -8.47
CA LEU A 351 -14.90 -13.74 -8.10
C LEU A 351 -13.67 -13.27 -7.36
N ILE A 352 -13.50 -13.73 -6.12
CA ILE A 352 -12.43 -13.29 -5.21
C ILE A 352 -11.65 -14.53 -4.81
N ARG A 353 -10.36 -14.60 -5.10
CA ARG A 353 -9.50 -15.67 -4.63
C ARG A 353 -8.80 -15.21 -3.36
N LEU A 354 -9.18 -15.82 -2.25
CA LEU A 354 -8.70 -15.46 -0.93
C LEU A 354 -7.20 -15.74 -0.78
N SER A 355 -6.45 -14.74 -0.36
CA SER A 355 -5.02 -14.76 -0.01
C SER A 355 -4.76 -15.79 1.09
N SER A 356 -5.60 -15.84 2.12
CA SER A 356 -5.41 -16.70 3.29
C SER A 356 -5.51 -18.22 3.01
N SER A 357 -6.27 -18.62 1.99
CA SER A 357 -6.68 -20.01 1.77
C SER A 357 -6.62 -20.49 0.33
N GLY A 358 -6.45 -19.58 -0.62
CA GLY A 358 -6.53 -19.82 -2.06
C GLY A 358 -7.94 -20.17 -2.57
N GLN A 359 -8.95 -20.22 -1.69
CA GLN A 359 -10.34 -20.54 -2.06
C GLN A 359 -11.00 -19.39 -2.82
N THR A 360 -11.91 -19.73 -3.72
CA THR A 360 -12.70 -18.73 -4.44
C THR A 360 -14.00 -18.43 -3.70
N ARG A 361 -14.19 -17.17 -3.31
CA ARG A 361 -15.45 -16.59 -2.90
C ARG A 361 -16.15 -15.97 -4.11
N THR A 362 -17.48 -16.03 -4.15
CA THR A 362 -18.29 -15.43 -5.22
C THR A 362 -19.35 -14.52 -4.61
N ILE A 363 -19.36 -13.26 -5.04
CA ILE A 363 -20.38 -12.28 -4.67
C ILE A 363 -21.21 -12.02 -5.92
N THR A 364 -22.54 -12.21 -5.82
CA THR A 364 -23.44 -11.94 -6.95
C THR A 364 -23.97 -10.52 -6.80
N ALA A 365 -23.43 -9.61 -7.60
CA ALA A 365 -23.73 -8.18 -7.51
C ALA A 365 -23.96 -7.60 -8.91
N GLY A 366 -25.11 -6.95 -9.07
CA GLY A 366 -25.50 -6.30 -10.32
C GLY A 366 -25.89 -7.27 -11.43
N GLU A 367 -25.99 -6.70 -12.62
CA GLU A 367 -26.45 -7.37 -13.83
C GLU A 367 -25.56 -6.95 -15.02
N ASN A 368 -25.67 -7.63 -16.17
CA ASN A 368 -24.96 -7.20 -17.37
C ASN A 368 -25.25 -5.73 -17.69
N GLY A 369 -24.19 -4.95 -17.87
CA GLY A 369 -24.26 -3.50 -18.06
C GLY A 369 -24.15 -2.66 -16.78
N ALA A 370 -24.07 -3.30 -15.60
CA ALA A 370 -23.67 -2.62 -14.37
C ALA A 370 -22.17 -2.29 -14.39
N PHE A 371 -21.80 -1.18 -13.75
CA PHE A 371 -20.41 -0.78 -13.56
C PHE A 371 -19.94 -1.19 -12.15
N PRO A 372 -18.92 -2.05 -12.06
CA PRO A 372 -18.41 -2.54 -10.78
C PRO A 372 -17.46 -1.56 -10.09
N SER A 373 -17.33 -1.72 -8.78
CA SER A 373 -16.34 -1.10 -7.91
C SER A 373 -16.04 -2.07 -6.77
N GLY A 374 -14.81 -2.12 -6.29
CA GLY A 374 -14.40 -3.00 -5.19
C GLY A 374 -13.03 -2.60 -4.68
N GLY A 375 -12.52 -3.36 -3.71
CA GLY A 375 -11.17 -3.18 -3.15
C GLY A 375 -11.09 -2.20 -1.98
N ILE A 376 -12.22 -1.67 -1.51
CA ILE A 376 -12.29 -0.72 -0.40
C ILE A 376 -13.31 -1.18 0.63
N ASP A 377 -13.03 -0.96 1.91
CA ASP A 377 -14.00 -1.13 2.99
C ASP A 377 -15.06 -0.02 2.92
N LEU A 378 -16.30 -0.39 2.61
CA LEU A 378 -17.43 0.53 2.50
C LEU A 378 -18.29 0.54 3.77
N ASN A 379 -18.13 -0.44 4.66
CA ASN A 379 -19.01 -0.68 5.79
C ASN A 379 -18.35 -0.47 7.18
N GLY A 380 -17.03 -0.38 7.22
CA GLY A 380 -16.19 -0.13 8.40
C GLY A 380 -15.86 -1.39 9.20
N ASP A 381 -15.86 -2.56 8.59
CA ASP A 381 -15.45 -3.83 9.22
C ASP A 381 -13.98 -4.19 8.97
N ASN A 382 -13.22 -3.26 8.37
CA ASN A 382 -11.83 -3.39 7.94
C ASN A 382 -11.62 -4.47 6.87
N ARG A 383 -12.65 -4.79 6.09
CA ARG A 383 -12.56 -5.69 4.93
C ARG A 383 -13.03 -4.97 3.70
N ALA A 384 -12.40 -5.27 2.56
CA ALA A 384 -12.85 -4.80 1.28
C ALA A 384 -14.27 -5.28 1.00
N ASP A 385 -15.06 -4.40 0.40
CA ASP A 385 -16.43 -4.61 -0.04
C ASP A 385 -16.53 -4.49 -1.56
N VAL A 386 -17.70 -4.76 -2.11
CA VAL A 386 -18.00 -4.51 -3.53
C VAL A 386 -19.23 -3.65 -3.71
N GLY A 387 -19.21 -2.85 -4.77
CA GLY A 387 -20.31 -2.00 -5.20
C GLY A 387 -20.61 -2.17 -6.67
N VAL A 388 -21.86 -1.91 -7.05
CA VAL A 388 -22.26 -1.83 -8.45
C VAL A 388 -23.13 -0.61 -8.69
N GLN A 389 -22.83 0.13 -9.75
CA GLN A 389 -23.68 1.17 -10.31
C GLN A 389 -24.51 0.58 -11.45
N SER A 390 -25.82 0.77 -11.43
CA SER A 390 -26.70 0.45 -12.56
C SER A 390 -27.76 1.52 -12.79
N ASN A 391 -28.56 1.36 -13.85
CA ASN A 391 -29.61 2.33 -14.16
C ASN A 391 -30.84 2.10 -13.27
N ALA A 392 -31.25 3.11 -12.50
CA ALA A 392 -32.44 3.07 -11.66
C ALA A 392 -33.74 3.38 -12.42
N GLY A 393 -33.64 3.83 -13.68
CA GLY A 393 -34.71 4.53 -14.38
C GLY A 393 -34.82 6.00 -13.96
N GLY A 394 -35.64 6.76 -14.68
CA GLY A 394 -35.87 8.18 -14.37
C GLY A 394 -34.62 9.09 -14.47
N GLY A 395 -33.56 8.63 -15.14
CA GLY A 395 -32.30 9.36 -15.25
C GLY A 395 -31.40 9.26 -14.02
N MET A 396 -31.73 8.41 -13.04
CA MET A 396 -30.95 8.24 -11.81
C MET A 396 -30.10 6.97 -11.86
N ALA A 397 -28.88 7.02 -11.32
CA ALA A 397 -28.10 5.82 -11.05
C ALA A 397 -28.55 5.16 -9.74
N ARG A 398 -28.44 3.84 -9.70
CA ARG A 398 -28.64 3.00 -8.52
C ARG A 398 -27.28 2.45 -8.10
N PHE A 399 -26.93 2.59 -6.83
CA PHE A 399 -25.74 2.02 -6.22
C PHE A 399 -26.16 0.94 -5.23
N ARG A 400 -25.66 -0.28 -5.42
CA ARG A 400 -25.81 -1.39 -4.48
C ARG A 400 -24.45 -1.78 -3.95
N GLN A 401 -24.30 -1.87 -2.63
CA GLN A 401 -23.05 -2.21 -1.95
C GLN A 401 -23.24 -3.48 -1.13
N TYR A 402 -22.27 -4.38 -1.22
CA TYR A 402 -22.32 -5.73 -0.68
C TYR A 402 -21.10 -5.98 0.18
N ASP A 403 -21.34 -6.58 1.35
CA ASP A 403 -20.31 -7.03 2.26
C ASP A 403 -19.46 -8.10 1.57
N GLY A 404 -18.15 -7.82 1.48
CA GLY A 404 -17.15 -8.66 0.84
C GLY A 404 -17.02 -10.07 1.42
N SER A 405 -17.42 -10.24 2.67
CA SER A 405 -17.31 -11.49 3.44
C SER A 405 -18.60 -12.32 3.43
N SER A 406 -19.76 -11.68 3.35
CA SER A 406 -21.07 -12.34 3.51
C SER A 406 -21.99 -12.28 2.29
N ASN A 407 -21.65 -11.50 1.26
CA ASN A 407 -22.52 -11.20 0.11
C ASN A 407 -23.84 -10.51 0.53
N PHE A 408 -23.91 -9.97 1.74
CA PHE A 408 -25.04 -9.20 2.23
C PHE A 408 -25.05 -7.81 1.60
N ASN A 409 -26.15 -7.45 0.93
CA ASN A 409 -26.36 -6.08 0.47
C ASN A 409 -26.73 -5.18 1.65
N PHE A 410 -25.79 -4.37 2.12
CA PHE A 410 -26.00 -3.45 3.24
C PHE A 410 -26.47 -2.06 2.81
N THR A 411 -26.39 -1.71 1.51
CA THR A 411 -26.86 -0.42 1.01
C THR A 411 -27.37 -0.51 -0.43
N ASP A 412 -28.56 0.04 -0.66
CA ASP A 412 -29.18 0.19 -1.97
C ASP A 412 -29.76 1.61 -2.08
N THR A 413 -29.09 2.46 -2.85
CA THR A 413 -29.39 3.89 -2.90
C THR A 413 -29.45 4.40 -4.34
N THR A 414 -30.08 5.55 -4.53
CA THR A 414 -30.06 6.27 -5.81
C THR A 414 -29.28 7.56 -5.66
N PHE A 415 -28.36 7.80 -6.59
CA PHE A 415 -27.42 8.91 -6.54
C PHE A 415 -26.89 9.19 -7.95
N GLY A 416 -26.57 10.44 -8.28
CA GLY A 416 -26.06 10.81 -9.60
C GLY A 416 -26.93 10.35 -10.77
N THR A 417 -26.29 10.13 -11.93
CA THR A 417 -26.91 9.63 -13.16
C THR A 417 -26.23 8.35 -13.65
N PRO A 418 -26.90 7.50 -14.46
CA PRO A 418 -26.33 6.24 -14.95
C PRO A 418 -25.04 6.36 -15.78
N THR A 419 -24.72 7.55 -16.28
CA THR A 419 -23.53 7.82 -17.09
C THR A 419 -22.39 8.44 -16.30
N ASP A 420 -22.57 8.69 -15.00
CA ASP A 420 -21.48 9.19 -14.18
C ASP A 420 -20.45 8.07 -13.98
N LEU A 421 -19.18 8.45 -13.94
CA LEU A 421 -18.11 7.53 -13.59
C LEU A 421 -18.12 7.30 -12.08
N TYR A 422 -18.24 6.04 -11.65
CA TYR A 422 -18.07 5.66 -10.25
C TYR A 422 -16.58 5.63 -9.90
N ILE A 423 -16.17 6.46 -8.95
CA ILE A 423 -14.82 6.49 -8.39
C ILE A 423 -14.85 5.88 -7.00
N THR A 424 -14.14 4.76 -6.84
CA THR A 424 -13.94 4.09 -5.56
C THR A 424 -12.99 4.91 -4.70
N GLY A 425 -13.37 5.28 -3.48
CA GLY A 425 -12.48 6.01 -2.56
C GLY A 425 -13.20 6.47 -1.30
N ASN A 426 -12.46 7.08 -0.37
CA ASN A 426 -12.97 7.71 0.84
C ASN A 426 -12.68 9.21 0.79
N HIS A 427 -13.60 10.00 0.24
CA HIS A 427 -13.43 11.44 0.07
C HIS A 427 -14.07 12.26 1.21
N ALA A 428 -14.80 11.61 2.11
CA ALA A 428 -15.51 12.18 3.24
C ALA A 428 -14.87 11.74 4.56
N GLY A 429 -14.88 12.60 5.59
CA GLY A 429 -14.10 12.46 6.83
C GLY A 429 -14.42 11.30 7.79
N ASN A 430 -14.69 10.09 7.30
CA ASN A 430 -14.93 8.88 8.11
C ASN A 430 -13.96 7.74 7.68
N LEU A 431 -13.99 6.57 8.35
CA LEU A 431 -13.08 5.44 8.04
C LEU A 431 -13.56 4.54 6.89
N ARG A 432 -14.72 4.85 6.30
CA ARG A 432 -15.40 4.00 5.31
C ARG A 432 -15.27 4.64 3.94
N GLY A 433 -15.19 3.82 2.92
CA GLY A 433 -15.31 4.29 1.55
C GLY A 433 -16.67 4.91 1.28
N ASP A 434 -16.67 5.81 0.32
CA ASP A 434 -17.82 6.59 -0.12
C ASP A 434 -18.32 6.16 -1.49
N ILE A 435 -19.48 6.70 -1.86
CA ILE A 435 -19.94 6.72 -3.24
C ILE A 435 -19.57 8.08 -3.84
N THR A 436 -18.49 8.11 -4.61
CA THR A 436 -18.06 9.30 -5.37
C THR A 436 -18.35 9.12 -6.85
N VAL A 437 -18.99 10.11 -7.45
CA VAL A 437 -19.29 10.12 -8.89
C VAL A 437 -18.65 11.33 -9.58
N ALA A 438 -18.08 11.10 -10.75
CA ALA A 438 -17.46 12.11 -11.58
C ALA A 438 -18.25 12.31 -12.89
N ARG A 439 -18.59 13.56 -13.20
CA ARG A 439 -19.35 13.95 -14.41
C ARG A 439 -18.69 15.10 -15.15
N GLY A 440 -18.46 14.93 -16.44
CA GLY A 440 -18.08 16.04 -17.33
C GLY A 440 -19.22 17.06 -17.49
N VAL A 441 -18.98 18.32 -17.11
CA VAL A 441 -19.93 19.44 -17.22
C VAL A 441 -19.19 20.66 -17.76
N GLY A 442 -19.53 21.10 -18.98
CA GLY A 442 -18.98 22.34 -19.55
C GLY A 442 -17.45 22.38 -19.70
N GLY A 443 -16.82 21.21 -19.94
CA GLY A 443 -15.36 21.09 -20.05
C GLY A 443 -14.62 20.94 -18.71
N MET A 444 -15.35 20.92 -17.59
CA MET A 444 -14.82 20.58 -16.26
C MET A 444 -15.39 19.25 -15.78
N ILE A 445 -14.84 18.68 -14.71
CA ILE A 445 -15.41 17.50 -14.04
C ILE A 445 -16.02 17.93 -12.70
N ASN A 446 -17.29 17.63 -12.52
CA ASN A 446 -18.00 17.77 -11.25
C ASN A 446 -17.91 16.44 -10.50
N TRP A 447 -17.33 16.49 -9.31
CA TRP A 447 -17.19 15.40 -8.36
C TRP A 447 -18.24 15.57 -7.27
N THR A 448 -19.07 14.55 -7.06
CA THR A 448 -20.08 14.56 -6.01
C THR A 448 -19.91 13.30 -5.16
N THR A 449 -19.73 13.50 -3.87
CA THR A 449 -19.50 12.42 -2.90
C THR A 449 -20.68 12.30 -1.95
N ARG A 450 -21.00 11.06 -1.61
CA ARG A 450 -21.96 10.71 -0.56
C ARG A 450 -21.37 9.59 0.28
N GLU A 451 -21.48 9.71 1.60
CA GLU A 451 -21.12 8.61 2.50
C GLU A 451 -21.90 7.35 2.14
N ALA A 452 -21.21 6.21 2.01
CA ALA A 452 -21.85 4.93 1.69
C ALA A 452 -22.97 4.63 2.69
N ILE A 453 -22.59 4.62 3.98
CA ILE A 453 -23.48 4.46 5.13
C ILE A 453 -23.75 5.83 5.76
N GLY A 454 -24.98 6.05 6.23
CA GLY A 454 -25.40 7.34 6.83
C GLY A 454 -25.86 8.36 5.78
N GLY A 455 -25.23 8.35 4.61
CA GLY A 455 -25.73 9.03 3.42
C GLY A 455 -25.61 10.54 3.42
N ALA A 456 -24.71 11.10 4.24
CA ALA A 456 -24.41 12.52 4.19
C ALA A 456 -23.79 12.86 2.82
N ALA A 457 -24.36 13.87 2.16
CA ALA A 457 -23.84 14.39 0.90
C ALA A 457 -22.77 15.45 1.18
N GLN A 458 -21.67 15.40 0.42
CA GLN A 458 -20.63 16.40 0.46
C GLN A 458 -20.87 17.50 -0.59
N PRO A 459 -20.31 18.71 -0.39
CA PRO A 459 -20.34 19.75 -1.42
C PRO A 459 -19.73 19.26 -2.73
N THR A 460 -20.35 19.59 -3.87
CA THR A 460 -19.77 19.27 -5.19
C THR A 460 -18.44 19.99 -5.36
N ILE A 461 -17.42 19.23 -5.76
CA ILE A 461 -16.09 19.74 -6.10
C ILE A 461 -15.96 19.81 -7.62
N VAL A 462 -15.50 20.95 -8.15
CA VAL A 462 -15.23 21.12 -9.57
C VAL A 462 -13.72 21.05 -9.78
N HIS A 463 -13.23 19.98 -10.41
CA HIS A 463 -11.80 19.71 -10.57
C HIS A 463 -11.54 18.92 -11.85
N GLY A 464 -10.45 19.22 -12.56
CA GLY A 464 -10.26 18.79 -13.95
C GLY A 464 -10.91 19.80 -14.90
N ALA A 465 -10.11 20.42 -15.75
CA ALA A 465 -10.48 21.56 -16.60
C ALA A 465 -10.16 21.32 -18.08
N SER A 466 -9.80 20.08 -18.44
CA SER A 466 -9.56 19.66 -19.81
C SER A 466 -10.41 18.44 -20.13
N ALA A 467 -10.86 18.33 -21.38
CA ALA A 467 -11.51 17.13 -21.89
C ALA A 467 -10.58 15.91 -21.97
N THR A 468 -9.26 16.12 -21.81
CA THR A 468 -8.24 15.06 -21.74
C THR A 468 -7.93 14.62 -20.31
N ASP A 469 -8.58 15.21 -19.31
CA ASP A 469 -8.35 14.86 -17.91
C ASP A 469 -9.03 13.52 -17.59
N PHE A 470 -8.27 12.57 -17.08
CA PHE A 470 -8.80 11.30 -16.57
C PHE A 470 -8.94 11.39 -15.06
N ALA A 471 -10.14 11.12 -14.56
CA ALA A 471 -10.43 11.12 -13.13
C ALA A 471 -9.77 9.91 -12.45
N LEU A 472 -9.14 10.16 -11.30
CA LEU A 472 -8.52 9.16 -10.44
C LEU A 472 -8.55 9.64 -9.00
N THR A 473 -8.06 8.81 -8.08
CA THR A 473 -8.08 9.11 -6.66
C THR A 473 -6.99 8.37 -5.90
N GLY A 474 -6.68 8.87 -4.71
CA GLY A 474 -5.66 8.36 -3.81
C GLY A 474 -5.40 9.40 -2.71
N ASP A 475 -4.85 8.97 -1.60
CA ASP A 475 -4.45 9.83 -0.48
C ASP A 475 -3.04 10.40 -0.74
N TYR A 476 -2.95 11.42 -1.59
CA TYR A 476 -1.66 11.95 -2.04
C TYR A 476 -0.97 12.84 -1.02
N ASP A 477 -1.71 13.39 -0.06
CA ASP A 477 -1.17 14.25 0.99
C ASP A 477 -1.04 13.57 2.37
N GLY A 478 -1.47 12.30 2.47
CA GLY A 478 -1.31 11.44 3.64
C GLY A 478 -2.23 11.82 4.78
N ASP A 479 -3.43 12.34 4.47
CA ASP A 479 -4.40 12.77 5.45
C ASP A 479 -5.46 11.70 5.78
N GLY A 480 -5.42 10.55 5.09
CA GLY A 480 -6.28 9.38 5.28
C GLY A 480 -7.59 9.43 4.51
N LEU A 481 -7.86 10.55 3.85
CA LEU A 481 -8.91 10.68 2.87
C LEU A 481 -8.30 10.66 1.49
N ASP A 482 -8.97 10.01 0.56
CA ASP A 482 -8.56 10.13 -0.82
C ASP A 482 -8.87 11.52 -1.34
N ASP A 483 -7.95 12.02 -2.16
CA ASP A 483 -8.07 13.29 -2.84
C ASP A 483 -8.77 13.14 -4.20
N TYR A 484 -9.28 14.27 -4.68
CA TYR A 484 -9.81 14.39 -6.03
C TYR A 484 -8.65 14.66 -6.97
N ALA A 485 -8.33 13.71 -7.84
CA ALA A 485 -7.18 13.82 -8.73
C ALA A 485 -7.58 13.67 -10.20
N VAL A 486 -6.78 14.30 -11.07
CA VAL A 486 -6.84 14.05 -12.50
C VAL A 486 -5.46 13.81 -13.08
N TRP A 487 -5.36 12.88 -14.03
CA TRP A 487 -4.21 12.73 -14.90
C TRP A 487 -4.46 13.54 -16.17
N ARG A 488 -3.53 14.44 -16.48
CA ARG A 488 -3.55 15.22 -17.71
C ARG A 488 -2.38 14.78 -18.59
N PRO A 489 -2.62 14.03 -19.68
CA PRO A 489 -1.57 13.76 -20.65
C PRO A 489 -1.23 15.02 -21.43
N SER A 490 0.01 15.14 -21.86
CA SER A 490 0.45 16.20 -22.76
C SER A 490 1.22 15.62 -23.95
N PRO A 491 1.00 16.14 -25.18
CA PRO A 491 1.85 15.79 -26.32
C PRO A 491 3.24 16.40 -26.21
N MET A 492 3.43 17.39 -25.33
CA MET A 492 4.74 17.99 -25.07
C MET A 492 5.52 17.11 -24.08
N PRO A 493 6.82 16.84 -24.36
CA PRO A 493 7.66 16.08 -23.44
C PRO A 493 7.68 16.67 -22.03
N ALA A 494 7.65 15.78 -21.03
CA ALA A 494 7.65 16.09 -19.58
C ALA A 494 6.57 17.08 -19.11
N GLN A 495 5.45 17.19 -19.83
CA GLN A 495 4.31 18.06 -19.46
C GLN A 495 3.06 17.28 -19.03
N SER A 496 3.10 15.95 -19.10
CA SER A 496 2.08 15.10 -18.48
C SER A 496 2.16 15.24 -16.95
N LYS A 497 1.02 15.28 -16.28
CA LYS A 497 0.99 15.52 -14.83
C LYS A 497 -0.26 15.00 -14.15
N PHE A 498 -0.10 14.69 -12.87
CA PHE A 498 -1.18 14.59 -11.91
C PHE A 498 -1.53 15.98 -11.39
N ILE A 499 -2.81 16.25 -11.22
CA ILE A 499 -3.32 17.48 -10.63
C ILE A 499 -4.27 17.08 -9.51
N ILE A 500 -3.88 17.38 -8.29
CA ILE A 500 -4.51 16.92 -7.07
C ILE A 500 -5.19 18.10 -6.40
N ARG A 501 -6.45 17.89 -6.04
CA ARG A 501 -7.21 18.78 -5.18
C ARG A 501 -7.52 18.03 -3.89
N ARG A 502 -6.90 18.51 -2.80
CA ARG A 502 -6.99 17.83 -1.51
C ARG A 502 -8.41 17.78 -0.98
N SER A 503 -8.79 16.66 -0.39
CA SER A 503 -10.10 16.42 0.19
C SER A 503 -10.41 17.41 1.34
N THR A 504 -9.43 17.67 2.19
CA THR A 504 -9.54 18.56 3.36
C THR A 504 -9.10 20.00 3.09
N ASN A 505 -8.37 20.26 1.99
CA ASN A 505 -7.95 21.59 1.57
C ASN A 505 -8.17 21.82 0.08
N THR A 506 -9.39 22.18 -0.27
CA THR A 506 -9.80 22.35 -1.67
C THR A 506 -9.33 23.66 -2.30
N ALA A 507 -8.58 24.52 -1.60
CA ALA A 507 -8.18 25.83 -2.09
C ALA A 507 -6.88 25.81 -2.92
N VAL A 508 -6.01 24.84 -2.69
CA VAL A 508 -4.69 24.76 -3.34
C VAL A 508 -4.61 23.47 -4.15
N LEU A 509 -4.20 23.61 -5.42
CA LEU A 509 -3.89 22.46 -6.27
C LEU A 509 -2.42 22.08 -6.11
N LEU A 510 -2.17 20.78 -6.02
CA LEU A 510 -0.84 20.21 -6.16
C LEU A 510 -0.70 19.68 -7.59
N GLU A 511 0.37 20.07 -8.28
CA GLU A 511 0.70 19.55 -9.60
C GLU A 511 1.98 18.74 -9.51
N VAL A 512 1.92 17.49 -9.96
CA VAL A 512 3.08 16.60 -10.01
C VAL A 512 3.31 16.18 -11.44
N PHE A 513 4.39 16.70 -12.01
CA PHE A 513 4.85 16.27 -13.34
C PHE A 513 5.37 14.85 -13.24
N ALA A 514 4.69 13.96 -13.95
CA ALA A 514 5.03 12.55 -14.01
C ALA A 514 4.78 12.11 -15.44
N GLY A 515 5.72 11.35 -16.00
CA GLY A 515 5.58 10.76 -17.32
C GLY A 515 5.80 11.69 -18.53
N GLU A 516 5.70 11.06 -19.69
CA GLU A 516 5.90 11.65 -21.02
C GLU A 516 4.62 11.54 -21.87
N ASN A 517 4.72 11.96 -23.13
CA ASN A 517 3.67 11.71 -24.12
C ASN A 517 3.48 10.19 -24.35
N GLY A 518 2.24 9.72 -24.25
CA GLY A 518 1.87 8.31 -24.40
C GLY A 518 1.82 7.52 -23.09
N ASP A 519 2.10 8.18 -21.96
CA ASP A 519 1.96 7.57 -20.63
C ASP A 519 0.51 7.58 -20.18
N TYR A 520 0.16 6.55 -19.42
CA TYR A 520 -1.12 6.43 -18.77
C TYR A 520 -0.92 6.10 -17.28
N PRO A 521 -1.78 6.62 -16.39
CA PRO A 521 -1.69 6.35 -14.97
C PRO A 521 -2.15 4.91 -14.69
N VAL A 522 -1.62 4.33 -13.63
CA VAL A 522 -2.21 3.10 -13.07
C VAL A 522 -3.41 3.51 -12.21
N ALA A 523 -4.51 2.77 -12.32
CA ALA A 523 -5.73 3.07 -11.58
C ALA A 523 -6.56 1.79 -11.30
N ASN A 524 -7.11 1.69 -10.10
CA ASN A 524 -8.10 0.67 -9.69
C ASN A 524 -9.55 1.14 -9.92
N THR A 525 -9.72 2.11 -10.81
CA THR A 525 -11.03 2.56 -11.30
C THR A 525 -10.98 2.63 -12.81
N ARG A 526 -12.16 2.65 -13.43
CA ARG A 526 -12.28 2.72 -14.88
C ARG A 526 -11.71 4.05 -15.39
N VAL A 527 -10.48 4.00 -15.89
CA VAL A 527 -9.88 5.06 -16.72
C VAL A 527 -10.43 4.88 -18.14
N ASN A 528 -11.50 5.60 -18.44
CA ASN A 528 -12.18 5.54 -19.75
C ASN A 528 -11.30 5.99 -20.90
#